data_AF-A0A327WAD6-F1
#
_entry.id   AF-A0A327WAD6-F1
#
_cell.length_a   1.000
_cell.length_b   1.000
_cell.length_c   1.000
_cell.angle_alpha   90.00
_cell.angle_beta   90.00
_cell.angle_gamma   90.00
#
_symmetry.space_group_name_H-M   'P 1'
#
loop_
_entity.id
_entity.type
_entity.pdbx_description
1 polymer ?
#
loop_
_entity_poly.entity_id
_entity_poly.type
_entity_poly.pdbx_seq_one_letter_code
_entity_poly.pdbx_strand_id
1 'polypeptide(L)'
;MAGSPVLRAALRWLTYLSASDVPRVMTLFTHHSDYADLTAAQYLASLNWLRSTGLVDVRDRPAWLNAEAGLRTFLMAAESASPGCSSQPDMIREAGDAFGAPASVLQAVTGEVRGKADLEERARIGAAGERALVQALRQAGWGVRHVSEESDAFGYDIAVTGAFGRQLHLEVKSTLLSGARTAYLTRHEYRTMLGDDAWQMIAVRLGKRDQLLSIVTVDRGWIESVVPSDRSRDAAWHSTRLDIPDGQTTAGIQGLEELGRSQHRSVDQGVIPSSRDATGEPARA
;
A
#
# COMPACT_ATOMS: atom_id res chain seq x y z
N MET A 1 16.30 -11.65 19.70
CA MET A 1 15.01 -11.76 20.41
C MET A 1 14.18 -10.49 20.23
N ALA A 2 13.27 -10.44 19.27
CA ALA A 2 12.25 -9.38 19.23
C ALA A 2 11.00 -9.81 18.45
N GLY A 3 10.49 -11.02 18.73
CA GLY A 3 9.11 -11.36 18.38
C GLY A 3 8.17 -10.81 19.46
N SER A 4 6.93 -10.46 19.10
CA SER A 4 5.92 -10.05 20.08
C SER A 4 5.82 -11.10 21.21
N PRO A 5 5.88 -10.71 22.50
CA PRO A 5 5.73 -11.63 23.64
C PRO A 5 4.48 -12.51 23.55
N VAL A 6 3.40 -11.97 22.96
CA VAL A 6 2.13 -12.69 22.74
C VAL A 6 2.31 -13.79 21.68
N LEU A 7 3.03 -13.53 20.59
CA LEU A 7 3.27 -14.52 19.54
C LEU A 7 4.16 -15.66 20.04
N ARG A 8 5.18 -15.35 20.84
CA ARG A 8 6.01 -16.37 21.50
C ARG A 8 5.16 -17.24 22.45
N ALA A 9 4.33 -16.61 23.29
CA ALA A 9 3.43 -17.36 24.16
C ALA A 9 2.45 -18.23 23.36
N ALA A 10 1.95 -17.73 22.22
CA ALA A 10 1.05 -18.48 21.34
C ALA A 10 1.72 -19.74 20.78
N LEU A 11 2.96 -19.66 20.31
CA LEU A 11 3.70 -20.83 19.85
C LEU A 11 3.89 -21.87 20.96
N ARG A 12 4.20 -21.43 22.19
CA ARG A 12 4.28 -22.34 23.35
C ARG A 12 2.95 -23.04 23.61
N TRP A 13 1.82 -22.31 23.58
CA TRP A 13 0.50 -22.91 23.69
C TRP A 13 0.28 -23.99 22.63
N LEU A 14 0.57 -23.70 21.37
CA LEU A 14 0.39 -24.66 20.27
C LEU A 14 1.23 -25.92 20.46
N THR A 15 2.47 -25.77 20.91
CA THR A 15 3.36 -26.90 21.22
C THR A 15 2.77 -27.79 22.32
N TYR A 16 2.33 -27.21 23.45
CA TYR A 16 1.92 -28.00 24.62
C TYR A 16 0.46 -28.46 24.59
N LEU A 17 -0.46 -27.74 23.94
CA LEU A 17 -1.87 -28.14 23.81
C LEU A 17 -2.06 -29.37 22.92
N SER A 18 -1.05 -29.73 22.12
CA SER A 18 -1.04 -31.00 21.39
C SER A 18 -1.01 -32.22 22.33
N ALA A 19 -0.53 -32.06 23.58
CA ALA A 19 -0.27 -33.14 24.52
C ALA A 19 -0.91 -32.96 25.90
N SER A 20 -1.51 -31.80 26.20
CA SER A 20 -2.06 -31.49 27.53
C SER A 20 -3.19 -30.46 27.47
N ASP A 21 -3.98 -30.37 28.54
CA ASP A 21 -5.07 -29.41 28.67
C ASP A 21 -4.60 -28.03 29.14
N VAL A 22 -5.47 -27.01 28.97
CA VAL A 22 -5.16 -25.63 29.34
C VAL A 22 -4.73 -25.45 30.79
N PRO A 23 -5.43 -26.02 31.81
CA PRO A 23 -5.02 -25.87 33.20
C PRO A 23 -3.60 -26.38 33.45
N ARG A 24 -3.26 -27.57 32.94
CA ARG A 24 -1.93 -28.18 33.15
C ARG A 24 -0.83 -27.39 32.45
N VAL A 25 -1.08 -26.95 31.22
CA VAL A 25 -0.13 -26.13 30.47
C VAL A 25 0.06 -24.75 31.12
N MET A 26 -1.01 -24.15 31.66
CA MET A 26 -0.91 -22.91 32.41
C MET A 26 -0.05 -23.08 33.66
N THR A 27 -0.25 -24.15 34.44
CA THR A 27 0.60 -24.46 35.60
C THR A 27 2.07 -24.61 35.20
N LEU A 28 2.36 -25.26 34.08
CA LEU A 28 3.72 -25.37 33.55
C LEU A 28 4.31 -23.98 33.27
N PHE A 29 3.57 -23.13 32.58
CA PHE A 29 4.02 -21.78 32.21
C PHE A 29 4.26 -20.86 33.41
N THR A 30 3.50 -21.01 34.50
CA THR A 30 3.62 -20.14 35.67
C THR A 30 4.66 -20.61 36.69
N HIS A 31 5.01 -21.90 36.72
CA HIS A 31 5.86 -22.46 37.77
C HIS A 31 7.23 -22.95 37.30
N HIS A 32 7.43 -23.18 36.00
CA HIS A 32 8.70 -23.67 35.49
C HIS A 32 9.62 -22.52 35.04
N SER A 33 10.90 -22.57 35.42
CA SER A 33 11.88 -21.51 35.16
C SER A 33 12.05 -21.19 33.68
N ASP A 34 11.95 -22.19 32.81
CA ASP A 34 12.16 -22.05 31.37
C ASP A 34 11.06 -21.22 30.67
N TYR A 35 9.95 -20.94 31.36
CA TYR A 35 8.82 -20.16 30.85
C TYR A 35 8.63 -18.82 31.59
N ALA A 36 9.52 -18.49 32.52
CA ALA A 36 9.43 -17.29 33.34
C ALA A 36 9.75 -15.98 32.59
N ASP A 37 10.15 -16.06 31.31
CA ASP A 37 10.37 -14.88 30.46
C ASP A 37 9.08 -14.16 30.04
N LEU A 38 7.91 -14.76 30.30
CA LEU A 38 6.59 -14.20 29.98
C LEU A 38 5.68 -14.23 31.23
N THR A 39 4.83 -13.22 31.35
CA THR A 39 3.86 -13.12 32.45
C THR A 39 2.62 -13.98 32.20
N ALA A 40 1.92 -14.38 33.26
CA ALA A 40 0.64 -15.09 33.15
C ALA A 40 -0.39 -14.33 32.29
N ALA A 41 -0.39 -12.99 32.36
CA ALA A 41 -1.25 -12.15 31.53
C ALA A 41 -0.92 -12.27 30.03
N GLN A 42 0.37 -12.38 29.67
CA GLN A 42 0.78 -12.59 28.28
C GLN A 42 0.38 -13.97 27.76
N TYR A 43 0.43 -15.01 28.59
CA TYR A 43 -0.08 -16.34 28.23
C TYR A 43 -1.60 -16.36 28.06
N LEU A 44 -2.35 -15.68 28.93
CA LEU A 44 -3.80 -15.57 28.77
C LEU A 44 -4.17 -14.79 27.50
N ALA A 45 -3.47 -13.68 27.24
CA ALA A 45 -3.68 -12.87 26.04
C ALA A 45 -3.41 -13.69 24.77
N SER A 46 -2.35 -14.49 24.74
CA SER A 46 -2.02 -15.31 23.57
C SER A 46 -2.99 -16.48 23.37
N LEU A 47 -3.48 -17.12 24.44
CA LEU A 47 -4.51 -18.16 24.32
C LEU A 47 -5.81 -17.59 23.73
N ASN A 48 -6.24 -16.42 24.21
CA ASN A 48 -7.41 -15.73 23.66
C ASN A 48 -7.21 -15.35 22.19
N TRP A 49 -6.01 -14.90 21.82
CA TRP A 49 -5.66 -14.62 20.44
C TRP A 49 -5.73 -15.88 19.56
N LEU A 50 -5.19 -17.02 20.02
CA LEU A 50 -5.29 -18.30 19.30
C LEU A 50 -6.74 -18.77 19.09
N ARG A 51 -7.61 -18.57 20.09
CA ARG A 51 -9.05 -18.85 19.95
C ARG A 51 -9.70 -17.93 18.91
N SER A 52 -9.37 -16.64 18.93
CA SER A 52 -9.93 -15.66 17.98
C SER A 52 -9.52 -15.89 16.53
N THR A 53 -8.36 -16.51 16.31
CA THR A 53 -7.84 -16.86 14.97
C THR A 53 -8.32 -18.23 14.50
N GLY A 54 -9.05 -18.98 15.33
CA GLY A 54 -9.53 -20.33 15.03
C GLY A 54 -8.42 -21.39 15.05
N LEU A 55 -7.24 -21.08 15.60
CA LEU A 55 -6.14 -22.06 15.77
C LEU A 55 -6.36 -22.96 16.98
N VAL A 56 -7.16 -22.50 17.94
CA VAL A 56 -7.62 -23.28 19.09
C VAL A 56 -9.15 -23.25 19.11
N ASP A 57 -9.77 -24.43 19.22
CA ASP A 57 -11.23 -24.56 19.23
C ASP A 57 -11.85 -24.21 20.60
N VAL A 58 -13.17 -24.29 20.67
CA VAL A 58 -13.94 -24.06 21.91
C VAL A 58 -13.67 -25.09 23.02
N ARG A 59 -12.99 -26.20 22.70
CA ARG A 59 -12.58 -27.25 23.65
C ARG A 59 -11.11 -27.11 24.02
N ASP A 60 -10.48 -25.99 23.67
CA ASP A 60 -9.09 -25.68 23.90
C ASP A 60 -8.11 -26.66 23.26
N ARG A 61 -8.46 -27.15 22.07
CA ARG A 61 -7.60 -28.02 21.27
C ARG A 61 -7.11 -27.34 20.00
N PRO A 62 -5.90 -27.68 19.53
CA PRO A 62 -5.49 -27.45 18.15
C PRO A 62 -6.59 -27.72 17.13
N ALA A 63 -6.91 -26.73 16.31
CA ALA A 63 -8.07 -26.75 15.40
C ALA A 63 -7.70 -26.67 13.91
N TRP A 64 -6.48 -27.07 13.54
CA TRP A 64 -6.02 -27.08 12.15
C TRP A 64 -6.07 -28.47 11.52
N LEU A 65 -6.40 -28.52 10.23
CA LEU A 65 -6.51 -29.78 9.46
C LEU A 65 -5.17 -30.48 9.24
N ASN A 66 -4.13 -29.70 8.97
CA ASN A 66 -2.77 -30.16 8.73
C ASN A 66 -1.76 -29.04 9.05
N ALA A 67 -0.48 -29.40 9.15
CA ALA A 67 0.59 -28.47 9.51
C ALA A 67 0.68 -27.24 8.58
N GLU A 68 0.48 -27.42 7.27
CA GLU A 68 0.52 -26.32 6.30
C GLU A 68 -0.61 -25.31 6.56
N ALA A 69 -1.84 -25.79 6.70
CA ALA A 69 -3.00 -24.93 6.94
C ALA A 69 -2.90 -24.19 8.28
N GLY A 70 -2.46 -24.89 9.35
CA GLY A 70 -2.25 -24.29 10.66
C GLY A 70 -1.16 -23.22 10.62
N LEU A 71 -0.01 -23.53 10.02
CA LEU A 71 1.11 -22.61 9.88
C LEU A 71 0.75 -21.38 9.04
N ARG A 72 0.03 -21.56 7.92
CA ARG A 72 -0.44 -20.44 7.07
C ARG A 72 -1.34 -19.50 7.85
N THR A 73 -2.36 -20.04 8.53
CA THR A 73 -3.28 -19.25 9.36
C THR A 73 -2.54 -18.50 10.45
N PHE A 74 -1.61 -19.17 11.13
CA PHE A 74 -0.80 -18.56 12.19
C PHE A 74 0.06 -17.42 11.66
N LEU A 75 0.83 -17.63 10.58
CA LEU A 75 1.73 -16.62 10.04
C LEU A 75 0.95 -15.42 9.48
N MET A 76 -0.19 -15.63 8.81
CA MET A 76 -1.05 -14.52 8.36
C MET A 76 -1.59 -13.70 9.53
N ALA A 77 -2.12 -14.37 10.57
CA ALA A 77 -2.65 -13.68 11.74
C ALA A 77 -1.53 -12.96 12.52
N ALA A 78 -0.36 -13.58 12.63
CA ALA A 78 0.80 -13.01 13.30
C ALA A 78 1.32 -11.76 12.57
N GLU A 79 1.41 -11.81 11.24
CA GLU A 79 1.82 -10.68 10.41
C GLU A 79 0.84 -9.51 10.52
N SER A 80 -0.47 -9.79 10.56
CA SER A 80 -1.50 -8.78 10.79
C SER A 80 -1.40 -8.15 12.19
N ALA A 81 -1.14 -8.94 13.23
CA ALA A 81 -1.01 -8.46 14.60
C ALA A 81 0.33 -7.75 14.89
N SER A 82 1.39 -8.12 14.16
CA SER A 82 2.75 -7.61 14.33
C SER A 82 3.48 -7.64 12.99
N PRO A 83 3.33 -6.58 12.16
CA PRO A 83 3.99 -6.50 10.86
C PRO A 83 5.51 -6.72 10.94
N GLY A 84 6.04 -7.47 9.98
CA GLY A 84 7.43 -7.90 9.89
C GLY A 84 7.80 -9.15 10.71
N CYS A 85 6.87 -9.74 11.49
CA CYS A 85 7.19 -10.92 12.30
C CYS A 85 7.52 -12.15 11.44
N SER A 86 6.87 -12.30 10.27
CA SER A 86 7.17 -13.38 9.31
C SER A 86 8.55 -13.24 8.66
N SER A 87 9.24 -12.12 8.86
CA SER A 87 10.63 -11.91 8.44
C SER A 87 11.67 -12.38 9.47
N GLN A 88 11.24 -12.73 10.69
CA GLN A 88 12.15 -13.12 11.77
C GLN A 88 12.49 -14.62 11.71
N PRO A 89 13.78 -15.00 11.56
CA PRO A 89 14.15 -16.42 11.42
C PRO A 89 13.75 -17.30 12.61
N ASP A 90 13.89 -16.79 13.83
CA ASP A 90 13.54 -17.53 15.05
C ASP A 90 12.04 -17.83 15.12
N MET A 91 11.20 -16.83 14.78
CA MET A 91 9.74 -16.95 14.79
C MET A 91 9.26 -18.01 13.80
N ILE A 92 9.84 -18.01 12.60
CA ILE A 92 9.51 -18.96 11.53
C ILE A 92 9.91 -20.36 11.95
N ARG A 93 11.12 -20.54 12.49
CA ARG A 93 11.59 -21.83 12.98
C ARG A 93 10.70 -22.36 14.10
N GLU A 94 10.42 -21.56 15.12
CA GLU A 94 9.57 -21.96 16.25
C GLU A 94 8.14 -22.29 15.80
N ALA A 95 7.60 -21.56 14.81
CA ALA A 95 6.30 -21.88 14.21
C ALA A 95 6.35 -23.23 13.47
N GLY A 96 7.39 -23.46 12.66
CA GLY A 96 7.60 -24.75 12.00
C GLY A 96 7.61 -25.91 12.99
N ASP A 97 8.35 -25.75 14.10
CA ASP A 97 8.45 -26.73 15.18
C ASP A 97 7.08 -26.97 15.86
N ALA A 98 6.34 -25.91 16.20
CA ALA A 98 5.04 -26.01 16.87
C ALA A 98 3.96 -26.71 16.02
N PHE A 99 4.00 -26.51 14.70
CA PHE A 99 3.07 -27.16 13.77
C PHE A 99 3.57 -28.53 13.26
N GLY A 100 4.82 -28.92 13.58
CA GLY A 100 5.45 -30.11 13.01
C GLY A 100 5.60 -30.03 11.48
N ALA A 101 5.78 -28.83 10.95
CA ALA A 101 5.86 -28.60 9.51
C ALA A 101 7.26 -28.94 8.96
N PRO A 102 7.38 -29.69 7.86
CA PRO A 102 8.67 -29.92 7.22
C PRO A 102 9.22 -28.62 6.61
N ALA A 103 10.54 -28.54 6.42
CA ALA A 103 11.23 -27.34 5.94
C ALA A 103 10.68 -26.81 4.60
N SER A 104 10.27 -27.69 3.69
CA SER A 104 9.67 -27.31 2.39
C SER A 104 8.33 -26.59 2.55
N VAL A 105 7.47 -27.07 3.45
CA VAL A 105 6.19 -26.42 3.79
C VAL A 105 6.45 -25.08 4.47
N LEU A 106 7.40 -25.06 5.42
CA LEU A 106 7.79 -23.83 6.11
C LEU A 106 8.26 -22.75 5.12
N GLN A 107 9.12 -23.12 4.17
CA GLN A 107 9.62 -22.21 3.14
C GLN A 107 8.50 -21.70 2.22
N ALA A 108 7.64 -22.60 1.73
CA ALA A 108 6.55 -22.26 0.83
C ALA A 108 5.55 -21.29 1.48
N VAL A 109 5.06 -21.63 2.68
CA VAL A 109 4.08 -20.82 3.42
C VAL A 109 4.69 -19.47 3.83
N THR A 110 5.95 -19.45 4.29
CA THR A 110 6.63 -18.18 4.62
C THR A 110 6.74 -17.28 3.40
N GLY A 111 7.11 -17.82 2.24
CA GLY A 111 7.18 -17.07 0.99
C GLY A 111 5.83 -16.51 0.56
N GLU A 112 4.77 -17.31 0.68
CA GLU A 112 3.39 -16.89 0.39
C GLU A 112 2.94 -15.73 1.29
N VAL A 113 3.10 -15.86 2.61
CA VAL A 113 2.67 -14.84 3.58
C VAL A 113 3.45 -13.55 3.39
N ARG A 114 4.77 -13.62 3.23
CA ARG A 114 5.59 -12.43 2.95
C ARG A 114 5.21 -11.77 1.65
N GLY A 115 5.01 -12.55 0.59
CA GLY A 115 4.57 -12.02 -0.70
C GLY A 115 3.25 -11.28 -0.60
N LYS A 116 2.31 -11.78 0.21
CA LYS A 116 1.01 -11.14 0.44
C LYS A 116 1.13 -9.86 1.28
N ALA A 117 1.90 -9.89 2.37
CA ALA A 117 2.17 -8.73 3.21
C ALA A 117 2.90 -7.62 2.43
N ASP A 118 3.88 -7.98 1.60
CA ASP A 118 4.58 -7.06 0.71
C ASP A 118 3.62 -6.40 -0.30
N LEU A 119 2.64 -7.14 -0.83
CA LEU A 119 1.63 -6.60 -1.74
C LEU A 119 0.69 -5.61 -1.03
N GLU A 120 0.21 -5.96 0.16
CA GLU A 120 -0.67 -5.09 0.96
C GLU A 120 0.05 -3.80 1.38
N GLU A 121 1.30 -3.91 1.85
CA GLU A 121 2.08 -2.74 2.24
C GLU A 121 2.42 -1.86 1.03
N ARG A 122 2.75 -2.45 -0.12
CA ARG A 122 2.95 -1.70 -1.38
C ARG A 122 1.67 -0.99 -1.81
N ALA A 123 0.52 -1.65 -1.72
CA ALA A 123 -0.77 -1.02 -2.04
C ALA A 123 -1.07 0.15 -1.10
N ARG A 124 -0.81 -0.01 0.21
CA ARG A 124 -0.96 1.06 1.21
C ARG A 124 -0.05 2.25 0.90
N ILE A 125 1.23 2.00 0.61
CA ILE A 125 2.22 3.03 0.25
C ILE A 125 1.83 3.73 -1.07
N GLY A 126 1.39 2.95 -2.07
CA GLY A 126 0.89 3.45 -3.35
C GLY A 126 -0.22 4.46 -3.15
N ALA A 127 -1.32 4.01 -2.51
CA ALA A 127 -2.49 4.83 -2.25
C ALA A 127 -2.20 6.05 -1.37
N ALA A 128 -1.27 5.92 -0.39
CA ALA A 128 -0.83 7.05 0.41
C ALA A 128 -0.11 8.11 -0.42
N GLY A 129 0.73 7.69 -1.37
CA GLY A 129 1.48 8.61 -2.22
C GLY A 129 0.62 9.32 -3.25
N GLU A 130 -0.34 8.63 -3.86
CA GLU A 130 -1.36 9.24 -4.71
C GLU A 130 -2.13 10.33 -3.96
N ARG A 131 -2.69 10.00 -2.78
CA ARG A 131 -3.43 10.98 -1.95
C ARG A 131 -2.58 12.18 -1.56
N ALA A 132 -1.33 11.94 -1.14
CA ALA A 132 -0.42 13.01 -0.76
C ALA A 132 -0.10 13.93 -1.95
N LEU A 133 0.07 13.38 -3.14
CA LEU A 133 0.31 14.15 -4.36
C LEU A 133 -0.91 14.95 -4.80
N VAL A 134 -2.11 14.34 -4.81
CA VAL A 134 -3.39 15.02 -5.10
C VAL A 134 -3.58 16.20 -4.14
N GLN A 135 -3.36 15.99 -2.84
CA GLN A 135 -3.47 17.05 -1.84
C GLN A 135 -2.49 18.20 -2.11
N ALA A 136 -1.22 17.88 -2.38
CA ALA A 136 -0.19 18.89 -2.66
C ALA A 136 -0.53 19.72 -3.91
N LEU A 137 -0.97 19.07 -4.99
CA LEU A 137 -1.37 19.75 -6.22
C LEU A 137 -2.58 20.65 -6.02
N ARG A 138 -3.61 20.19 -5.30
CA ARG A 138 -4.78 21.01 -4.94
C ARG A 138 -4.41 22.21 -4.09
N GLN A 139 -3.54 22.04 -3.08
CA GLN A 139 -3.05 23.13 -2.24
C GLN A 139 -2.24 24.15 -3.04
N ALA A 140 -1.54 23.72 -4.10
CA ALA A 140 -0.85 24.59 -5.05
C ALA A 140 -1.78 25.27 -6.07
N GLY A 141 -3.09 25.03 -6.00
CA GLY A 141 -4.12 25.69 -6.82
C GLY A 141 -4.38 25.02 -8.18
N TRP A 142 -3.98 23.76 -8.37
CA TRP A 142 -4.24 23.02 -9.60
C TRP A 142 -5.63 22.37 -9.59
N GLY A 143 -6.25 22.27 -10.78
CA GLY A 143 -7.41 21.41 -10.97
C GLY A 143 -6.95 19.95 -11.04
N VAL A 144 -7.42 19.10 -10.13
CA VAL A 144 -6.94 17.72 -9.99
C VAL A 144 -8.10 16.74 -9.92
N ARG A 145 -8.11 15.77 -10.83
CA ARG A 145 -9.00 14.60 -10.82
C ARG A 145 -8.19 13.36 -10.44
N HIS A 146 -8.66 12.62 -9.44
CA HIS A 146 -8.04 11.37 -8.98
C HIS A 146 -8.68 10.22 -9.76
N VAL A 147 -8.07 9.87 -10.89
CA VAL A 147 -8.65 8.99 -11.90
C VAL A 147 -8.69 7.53 -11.43
N SER A 148 -7.70 7.09 -10.64
CA SER A 148 -7.70 5.75 -10.04
C SER A 148 -8.87 5.51 -9.08
N GLU A 149 -9.52 6.54 -8.54
CA GLU A 149 -10.78 6.37 -7.77
C GLU A 149 -12.00 6.13 -8.67
N GLU A 150 -11.92 6.51 -9.95
CA GLU A 150 -13.02 6.46 -10.91
C GLU A 150 -12.92 5.24 -11.85
N SER A 151 -11.72 4.97 -12.40
CA SER A 151 -11.49 3.85 -13.32
C SER A 151 -10.01 3.57 -13.59
N ASP A 152 -9.63 2.30 -13.47
CA ASP A 152 -8.30 1.80 -13.87
C ASP A 152 -8.09 1.74 -15.39
N ALA A 153 -9.15 1.94 -16.19
CA ALA A 153 -9.09 1.77 -17.66
C ALA A 153 -8.32 2.88 -18.39
N PHE A 154 -8.01 3.98 -17.71
CA PHE A 154 -7.30 5.11 -18.29
C PHE A 154 -5.78 4.88 -18.35
N GLY A 155 -5.22 4.03 -17.47
CA GLY A 155 -3.78 3.74 -17.41
C GLY A 155 -2.92 4.89 -16.85
N TYR A 156 -3.51 5.74 -16.02
CA TYR A 156 -2.84 6.74 -15.19
C TYR A 156 -3.70 7.07 -13.95
N ASP A 157 -3.06 7.50 -12.85
CA ASP A 157 -3.72 7.70 -11.56
C ASP A 157 -4.35 9.09 -11.41
N ILE A 158 -3.72 10.13 -11.94
CA ILE A 158 -4.11 11.53 -11.68
C ILE A 158 -4.14 12.33 -12.98
N ALA A 159 -5.22 13.08 -13.22
CA ALA A 159 -5.24 14.12 -14.25
C ALA A 159 -5.11 15.50 -13.61
N VAL A 160 -4.15 16.28 -14.06
CA VAL A 160 -3.95 17.68 -13.67
C VAL A 160 -4.39 18.57 -14.83
N THR A 161 -5.33 19.48 -14.58
CA THR A 161 -5.85 20.43 -15.57
C THR A 161 -5.32 21.82 -15.30
N GLY A 162 -4.72 22.43 -16.32
CA GLY A 162 -4.26 23.81 -16.30
C GLY A 162 -5.05 24.69 -17.26
N ALA A 163 -4.47 25.83 -17.60
CA ALA A 163 -5.08 26.86 -18.43
C ALA A 163 -5.40 26.31 -19.82
N PHE A 164 -6.48 26.85 -20.41
CA PHE A 164 -6.94 26.50 -21.76
C PHE A 164 -7.23 25.00 -21.97
N GLY A 165 -7.49 24.26 -20.89
CA GLY A 165 -7.84 22.84 -20.96
C GLY A 165 -6.65 21.91 -21.21
N ARG A 166 -5.40 22.40 -21.11
CA ARG A 166 -4.21 21.54 -21.17
C ARG A 166 -4.18 20.62 -19.96
N GLN A 167 -3.75 19.38 -20.16
CA GLN A 167 -3.70 18.36 -19.11
C GLN A 167 -2.34 17.69 -19.01
N LEU A 168 -2.02 17.19 -17.82
CA LEU A 168 -1.01 16.17 -17.56
C LEU A 168 -1.70 14.94 -16.99
N HIS A 169 -1.24 13.77 -17.40
CA HIS A 169 -1.71 12.48 -16.90
C HIS A 169 -0.57 11.82 -16.14
N LEU A 170 -0.74 11.63 -14.84
CA LEU A 170 0.34 11.21 -13.95
C LEU A 170 0.08 9.77 -13.49
N GLU A 171 1.04 8.91 -13.73
CA GLU A 171 1.15 7.57 -13.13
C GLU A 171 2.07 7.66 -11.90
N VAL A 172 1.57 7.36 -10.70
CA VAL A 172 2.25 7.62 -9.44
C VAL A 172 2.85 6.34 -8.87
N LYS A 173 4.17 6.35 -8.64
CA LYS A 173 4.89 5.24 -7.99
C LYS A 173 5.48 5.72 -6.66
N SER A 174 5.09 5.08 -5.56
CA SER A 174 5.35 5.56 -4.20
C SER A 174 6.41 4.71 -3.48
N THR A 175 7.29 5.34 -2.71
CA THR A 175 8.30 4.64 -1.89
C THR A 175 8.54 5.34 -0.54
N LEU A 176 8.91 4.55 0.47
CA LEU A 176 9.39 5.04 1.77
C LEU A 176 10.93 5.14 1.83
N LEU A 177 11.62 4.48 0.90
CA LEU A 177 13.07 4.33 0.95
C LEU A 177 13.78 5.54 0.32
N SER A 178 14.84 5.99 0.97
CA SER A 178 15.74 6.99 0.38
C SER A 178 16.66 6.29 -0.63
N GLY A 179 16.70 6.76 -1.87
CA GLY A 179 17.61 6.27 -2.91
C GLY A 179 17.15 5.03 -3.69
N ALA A 180 16.25 4.21 -3.14
CA ALA A 180 15.65 3.11 -3.90
C ALA A 180 14.44 3.61 -4.70
N ARG A 181 14.59 3.61 -6.03
CA ARG A 181 13.53 3.99 -6.98
C ARG A 181 13.13 2.77 -7.80
N THR A 182 12.62 1.76 -7.10
CA THR A 182 12.00 0.62 -7.78
C THR A 182 10.55 0.98 -8.09
N ALA A 183 10.18 0.89 -9.37
CA ALA A 183 8.81 1.01 -9.84
C ALA A 183 8.37 -0.30 -10.49
N TYR A 184 7.07 -0.59 -10.46
CA TYR A 184 6.47 -1.65 -11.26
C TYR A 184 5.59 -0.99 -12.31
N LEU A 185 5.83 -1.32 -13.57
CA LEU A 185 5.09 -0.79 -14.72
C LEU A 185 4.29 -1.93 -15.35
N THR A 186 2.99 -1.76 -15.49
CA THR A 186 2.14 -2.72 -16.20
C THR A 186 2.19 -2.50 -17.71
N ARG A 187 1.82 -3.52 -18.47
CA ARG A 187 1.66 -3.42 -19.92
C ARG A 187 0.61 -2.40 -20.32
N HIS A 188 -0.46 -2.27 -19.53
CA HIS A 188 -1.50 -1.29 -19.80
C HIS A 188 -0.94 0.13 -19.65
N GLU A 189 -0.31 0.44 -18.52
CA GLU A 189 0.36 1.73 -18.27
C GLU A 189 1.38 2.08 -19.37
N TYR A 190 2.22 1.11 -19.77
CA TYR A 190 3.20 1.34 -20.85
C TYR A 190 2.53 1.64 -22.20
N ARG A 191 1.44 0.96 -22.54
CA ARG A 191 0.69 1.22 -23.77
C ARG A 191 -0.01 2.57 -23.74
N THR A 192 -0.57 2.94 -22.59
CA THR A 192 -1.14 4.28 -22.37
C THR A 192 -0.06 5.34 -22.55
N MET A 193 1.08 5.18 -21.88
CA MET A 193 2.24 6.05 -22.06
C MET A 193 2.56 6.24 -23.54
N LEU A 194 2.78 5.17 -24.29
CA LEU A 194 3.13 5.25 -25.73
C LEU A 194 2.11 6.04 -26.57
N GLY A 195 0.83 6.00 -26.21
CA GLY A 195 -0.25 6.69 -26.94
C GLY A 195 -0.57 8.10 -26.45
N ASP A 196 0.03 8.53 -25.35
CA ASP A 196 -0.32 9.76 -24.64
C ASP A 196 0.91 10.60 -24.31
N ASP A 197 1.07 11.72 -25.01
CA ASP A 197 2.19 12.65 -24.83
C ASP A 197 2.11 13.43 -23.51
N ALA A 198 0.92 13.50 -22.89
CA ALA A 198 0.72 14.14 -21.59
C ALA A 198 1.01 13.19 -20.42
N TRP A 199 1.24 11.90 -20.71
CA TRP A 199 1.51 10.88 -19.72
C TRP A 199 2.92 11.02 -19.12
N GLN A 200 3.02 11.00 -17.80
CA GLN A 200 4.27 11.04 -17.06
C GLN A 200 4.26 10.06 -15.89
N MET A 201 5.35 9.31 -15.71
CA MET A 201 5.57 8.54 -14.49
C MET A 201 6.19 9.45 -13.43
N ILE A 202 5.50 9.58 -12.30
CA ILE A 202 5.90 10.36 -11.15
C ILE A 202 6.30 9.42 -10.03
N ALA A 203 7.56 9.49 -9.59
CA ALA A 203 8.00 8.81 -8.38
C ALA A 203 7.91 9.74 -7.17
N VAL A 204 7.19 9.32 -6.15
CA VAL A 204 7.01 10.07 -4.90
C VAL A 204 7.68 9.36 -3.74
N ARG A 205 8.41 10.13 -2.91
CA ARG A 205 8.95 9.64 -1.65
C ARG A 205 8.11 10.13 -0.50
N LEU A 206 7.70 9.21 0.36
CA LEU A 206 6.95 9.51 1.57
C LEU A 206 7.84 9.41 2.81
N GLY A 207 7.58 10.28 3.77
CA GLY A 207 8.18 10.28 5.10
C GLY A 207 7.27 9.63 6.13
N LYS A 208 7.53 9.91 7.40
CA LYS A 208 6.63 9.50 8.49
C LYS A 208 5.26 10.16 8.29
N ARG A 209 4.19 9.43 8.63
CA ARG A 209 2.79 9.90 8.51
C ARG A 209 2.43 10.35 7.09
N ASP A 210 2.93 9.62 6.09
CA ASP A 210 2.63 9.83 4.67
C ASP A 210 2.96 11.24 4.15
N GLN A 211 3.89 11.95 4.80
CA GLN A 211 4.35 13.26 4.35
C GLN A 211 5.09 13.15 3.02
N LEU A 212 4.69 13.92 2.01
CA LEU A 212 5.40 14.00 0.73
C LEU A 212 6.76 14.69 0.92
N LEU A 213 7.86 13.96 0.70
CA LEU A 213 9.23 14.43 0.89
C LEU A 213 9.92 14.83 -0.42
N SER A 214 9.61 14.16 -1.52
CA SER A 214 10.14 14.50 -2.83
C SER A 214 9.24 13.97 -3.93
N ILE A 215 9.22 14.69 -5.05
CA ILE A 215 8.53 14.34 -6.29
C ILE A 215 9.58 14.38 -7.39
N VAL A 216 9.67 13.35 -8.20
CA VAL A 216 10.50 13.33 -9.40
C VAL A 216 9.72 12.75 -10.58
N THR A 217 9.98 13.27 -11.77
CA THR A 217 9.49 12.71 -13.03
C THR A 217 10.53 11.74 -13.56
N VAL A 218 10.11 10.54 -13.97
CA VAL A 218 10.98 9.54 -14.59
C VAL A 218 11.09 9.82 -16.09
N ASP A 219 12.31 9.70 -16.63
CA ASP A 219 12.55 9.95 -18.05
C ASP A 219 11.83 8.92 -18.92
N ARG A 220 10.98 9.42 -19.83
CA ARG A 220 10.17 8.60 -20.72
C ARG A 220 11.01 7.80 -21.71
N GLY A 221 12.02 8.43 -22.31
CA GLY A 221 12.88 7.78 -23.30
C GLY A 221 13.66 6.62 -22.68
N TRP A 222 14.07 6.77 -21.42
CA TRP A 222 14.69 5.70 -20.66
C TRP A 222 13.72 4.54 -20.41
N ILE A 223 12.47 4.81 -19.98
CA ILE A 223 11.45 3.74 -19.80
C ILE A 223 11.31 2.94 -21.09
N GLU A 224 11.14 3.62 -22.23
CA GLU A 224 11.04 3.00 -23.56
C GLU A 224 12.26 2.13 -23.90
N SER A 225 13.45 2.55 -23.48
CA SER A 225 14.70 1.82 -23.76
C SER A 225 14.89 0.54 -22.92
N VAL A 226 14.21 0.40 -21.77
CA VAL A 226 14.46 -0.70 -20.82
C VAL A 226 13.30 -1.68 -20.65
N VAL A 227 12.08 -1.31 -21.07
CA VAL A 227 10.94 -2.23 -20.97
C VAL A 227 11.12 -3.47 -21.87
N PRO A 228 10.64 -4.65 -21.43
CA PRO A 228 10.73 -5.85 -22.25
C PRO A 228 9.97 -5.73 -23.58
N SER A 229 10.48 -6.42 -24.60
CA SER A 229 9.75 -6.67 -25.84
C SER A 229 9.23 -8.11 -25.88
N ASP A 230 8.05 -8.32 -26.46
CA ASP A 230 7.53 -9.66 -26.68
C ASP A 230 8.41 -10.42 -27.67
N ARG A 231 8.71 -11.68 -27.34
CA ARG A 231 9.60 -12.54 -28.14
C ARG A 231 8.84 -13.53 -29.02
N SER A 232 7.54 -13.70 -28.82
CA SER A 232 6.69 -14.59 -29.61
C SER A 232 5.25 -14.05 -29.68
N ARG A 233 4.43 -14.67 -30.54
CA ARG A 233 3.00 -14.34 -30.63
C ARG A 233 2.18 -14.94 -29.49
N ASP A 234 2.68 -16.02 -28.88
CA ASP A 234 1.96 -16.81 -27.88
C ASP A 234 2.33 -16.42 -26.44
N ALA A 235 3.30 -15.52 -26.26
CA ALA A 235 3.73 -15.04 -24.96
C ALA A 235 3.90 -13.52 -24.96
N ALA A 236 3.39 -12.91 -23.90
CA ALA A 236 3.31 -11.48 -23.72
C ALA A 236 3.76 -11.12 -22.31
N TRP A 237 4.60 -10.10 -22.15
CA TRP A 237 4.91 -9.58 -20.82
C TRP A 237 3.68 -8.85 -20.23
N HIS A 238 3.46 -8.99 -18.92
CA HIS A 238 2.32 -8.37 -18.24
C HIS A 238 2.72 -7.16 -17.39
N SER A 239 3.82 -7.29 -16.65
CA SER A 239 4.39 -6.24 -15.82
C SER A 239 5.91 -6.37 -15.78
N THR A 240 6.61 -5.27 -15.55
CA THR A 240 8.06 -5.26 -15.36
C THR A 240 8.46 -4.45 -14.13
N ARG A 241 9.55 -4.87 -13.50
CA ARG A 241 10.22 -4.12 -12.43
C ARG A 241 11.26 -3.21 -13.06
N LEU A 242 11.22 -1.93 -12.72
CA LEU A 242 12.16 -0.91 -13.14
C LEU A 242 12.97 -0.45 -11.93
N ASP A 243 14.28 -0.63 -11.96
CA ASP A 243 15.19 -0.03 -10.97
C ASP A 243 15.75 1.27 -11.59
N ILE A 244 15.16 2.41 -11.21
CA ILE A 244 15.37 3.71 -11.87
C ILE A 244 16.70 4.35 -11.41
N PRO A 245 17.68 4.56 -12.30
CA PRO A 245 18.93 5.24 -11.95
C PRO A 245 18.72 6.72 -11.60
N ASP A 246 19.60 7.30 -10.77
CA ASP A 246 19.50 8.71 -10.37
C ASP A 246 19.53 9.69 -11.55
N GLY A 247 20.26 9.36 -12.63
CA GLY A 247 20.36 10.16 -13.84
C GLY A 247 19.13 10.09 -14.76
N GLN A 248 18.14 9.25 -14.46
CA GLN A 248 16.95 9.03 -15.30
C GLN A 248 15.70 9.68 -14.69
N THR A 249 15.91 10.76 -13.92
CA THR A 249 14.82 11.52 -13.33
C THR A 249 15.09 13.00 -13.32
N THR A 250 14.03 13.79 -13.34
CA THR A 250 14.07 15.23 -13.10
C THR A 250 13.27 15.57 -11.84
N ALA A 251 13.75 16.52 -11.03
CA ALA A 251 13.02 16.98 -9.84
C ALA A 251 11.71 17.68 -10.23
N GLY A 252 10.63 17.39 -9.49
CA GLY A 252 9.31 17.94 -9.73
C GLY A 252 8.51 17.20 -10.81
N ILE A 253 7.42 17.83 -11.27
CA ILE A 253 6.56 17.35 -12.37
C ILE A 253 6.91 18.18 -13.61
N GLN A 254 7.39 17.53 -14.67
CA GLN A 254 7.79 18.22 -15.89
C GLN A 254 6.58 18.86 -16.59
N GLY A 255 6.75 20.05 -17.16
CA GLY A 255 5.68 20.77 -17.87
C GLY A 255 4.55 21.29 -16.97
N LEU A 256 4.60 21.10 -15.64
CA LEU A 256 3.54 21.56 -14.74
C LEU A 256 3.38 23.08 -14.79
N GLU A 257 4.48 23.85 -14.76
CA GLU A 257 4.41 25.32 -14.84
C GLU A 257 3.89 25.79 -16.20
N GLU A 258 4.27 25.11 -17.29
CA GLU A 258 3.86 25.40 -18.66
C GLU A 258 2.37 25.15 -18.91
N LEU A 259 1.75 24.29 -18.09
CA LEU A 259 0.32 24.04 -18.11
C LEU A 259 -0.46 25.33 -17.81
N GLY A 260 0.13 26.25 -17.04
CA GLY A 260 -0.50 27.47 -16.55
C GLY A 260 -1.61 27.17 -15.54
N ARG A 261 -1.72 27.95 -14.46
CA ARG A 261 -2.80 27.71 -13.50
C ARG A 261 -4.15 28.11 -14.11
N SER A 262 -5.14 27.24 -13.99
CA SER A 262 -6.53 27.59 -14.29
C SER A 262 -6.94 28.72 -13.37
N GLN A 263 -7.13 29.93 -13.90
CA GLN A 263 -7.80 30.98 -13.13
C GLN A 263 -9.23 30.50 -12.91
N HIS A 264 -9.58 30.14 -11.68
CA HIS A 264 -10.96 30.04 -11.27
C HIS A 264 -11.58 31.43 -11.49
N ARG A 265 -12.26 31.62 -12.63
CA ARG A 265 -13.19 32.73 -12.79
C ARG A 265 -14.26 32.51 -11.72
N SER A 266 -14.21 33.31 -10.67
CA SER A 266 -15.34 33.52 -9.78
C SER A 266 -16.51 34.00 -10.66
N VAL A 267 -17.46 33.11 -10.93
CA VAL A 267 -18.74 33.48 -11.50
C VAL A 267 -19.60 33.93 -10.32
N ASP A 268 -19.96 35.22 -10.32
CA ASP A 268 -20.93 35.98 -9.51
C ASP A 268 -20.26 37.19 -8.83
N GLN A 269 -20.67 38.45 -9.06
CA GLN A 269 -22.01 38.94 -9.39
C GLN A 269 -21.99 39.91 -10.58
N GLY A 270 -22.84 39.62 -11.57
CA GLY A 270 -23.19 40.57 -12.62
C GLY A 270 -23.98 41.75 -12.04
N VAL A 271 -23.39 42.94 -12.13
CA VAL A 271 -24.08 44.21 -12.02
C VAL A 271 -25.13 44.27 -13.13
N ILE A 272 -26.41 44.31 -12.75
CA ILE A 272 -27.52 44.66 -13.66
C ILE A 272 -27.47 46.19 -13.82
N PRO A 273 -27.28 46.75 -15.02
CA PRO A 273 -27.54 48.17 -15.26
C PRO A 273 -29.03 48.35 -15.52
N SER A 274 -29.77 48.84 -14.52
CA SER A 274 -31.15 49.30 -14.71
C SER A 274 -31.14 50.75 -15.16
N SER A 275 -31.04 50.97 -16.47
CA SER A 275 -31.45 52.22 -17.12
C SER A 275 -32.91 52.11 -17.53
N ARG A 276 -33.78 52.92 -16.94
CA ARG A 276 -34.96 53.46 -17.63
C ARG A 276 -35.37 54.77 -16.99
N ASP A 277 -35.01 55.83 -17.70
CA ASP A 277 -35.60 57.15 -17.61
C ASP A 277 -37.13 57.08 -17.68
N ALA A 278 -37.77 57.75 -16.73
CA ALA A 278 -39.16 58.19 -16.86
C ALA A 278 -39.19 59.69 -16.52
N THR A 279 -38.92 60.51 -17.54
CA THR A 279 -39.29 61.93 -17.57
C THR A 279 -40.82 62.03 -17.60
N GLY A 280 -41.42 62.40 -16.48
CA GLY A 280 -42.81 62.82 -16.40
C GLY A 280 -42.93 64.33 -16.54
N GLU A 281 -43.43 64.77 -17.68
CA GLU A 281 -43.86 66.15 -17.95
C GLU A 281 -45.28 66.36 -17.37
N PRO A 282 -45.62 67.54 -16.81
CA PRO A 282 -46.95 67.79 -16.24
C PRO A 282 -47.88 68.45 -17.27
N ALA A 283 -49.10 67.94 -17.41
CA ALA A 283 -50.18 68.62 -18.13
C ALA A 283 -51.30 69.03 -17.18
N ARG A 284 -51.61 70.32 -17.22
CA ARG A 284 -52.76 71.00 -16.60
C ARG A 284 -54.06 70.63 -17.32
N ALA A 285 -55.13 70.39 -16.57
CA ALA A 285 -56.48 70.99 -16.71
C ALA A 285 -57.39 70.38 -15.64
#